data_AF-A0A822DV65-F1
#
_entry.id   AF-A0A822DV65-F1
#
_cell.length_a   1.000
_cell.length_b   1.000
_cell.length_c   1.000
_cell.angle_alpha   90.00
_cell.angle_beta   90.00
_cell.angle_gamma   90.00
#
_symmetry.space_group_name_H-M   'P 1'
#
loop_
_entity.id
_entity.type
_entity.pdbx_description
1 polymer ?
#
loop_
_entity_poly.entity_id
_entity_poly.type
_entity_poly.pdbx_seq_one_letter_code
_entity_poly.pdbx_strand_id
1 'polypeptide(L)' 'MRELHEIDVSHENSRPLLDDSEGFQTLSPIIGYAQEPLLPLADACAPLVDIVYDIFTYVTVALESTPKTPADGACLYPII' A
#
# COMPACT_ATOMS: atom_id res chain seq x y z
N MET A 1 30.78 15.23 -2.23
CA MET A 1 29.36 15.57 -2.44
C MET A 1 28.72 14.36 -3.10
N ARG A 2 27.69 13.75 -2.51
CA ARG A 2 26.98 12.60 -3.11
C ARG A 2 25.67 13.11 -3.70
N GLU A 3 25.57 13.06 -5.03
CA GLU A 3 24.33 13.30 -5.77
C GLU A 3 23.31 12.21 -5.41
N LEU A 4 22.09 12.64 -5.10
CA LEU A 4 20.93 11.76 -4.99
C LEU A 4 20.52 11.40 -6.42
N HIS A 5 20.75 10.15 -6.82
CA HIS A 5 20.21 9.63 -8.07
C HIS A 5 18.70 9.48 -7.87
N GLU A 6 17.95 10.44 -8.41
CA GLU A 6 16.49 10.42 -8.50
C GLU A 6 16.09 9.18 -9.30
N ILE A 7 15.36 8.27 -8.65
CA ILE A 7 14.85 7.08 -9.32
C ILE A 7 13.69 7.57 -10.19
N ASP A 8 13.97 7.79 -11.47
CA ASP A 8 12.97 8.08 -12.49
C ASP A 8 12.12 6.83 -12.71
N VAL A 9 10.99 6.73 -12.02
CA VAL A 9 10.00 5.66 -12.20
C VAL A 9 9.12 6.02 -13.41
N SER A 10 9.75 6.15 -14.58
CA SER A 10 9.05 6.19 -15.86
C SER A 10 8.92 4.75 -16.40
N HIS A 11 8.26 3.89 -15.62
CA HIS A 11 7.76 2.63 -16.16
C HIS A 11 6.62 2.98 -17.09
N GLU A 12 6.86 2.88 -18.39
CA GLU A 12 5.89 3.03 -19.47
C GLU A 12 4.81 1.95 -19.32
N ASN A 13 3.90 2.15 -18.37
CA ASN A 13 2.64 1.44 -18.30
C ASN A 13 1.78 2.05 -19.39
N SER A 14 1.67 1.37 -20.53
CA SER A 14 0.65 1.64 -21.54
C SER A 14 -0.75 1.33 -20.97
N ARG A 15 -1.16 2.08 -19.96
CA ARG A 15 -2.55 2.18 -19.54
C ARG A 15 -3.21 3.14 -20.53
N PRO A 16 -4.33 2.77 -21.15
CA PRO A 16 -5.04 3.71 -22.01
C PRO A 16 -5.48 4.89 -21.12
N LEU A 17 -4.96 6.08 -21.44
CA LEU A 17 -5.46 7.33 -20.91
C LEU A 17 -6.92 7.43 -21.34
N LEU A 18 -7.83 7.24 -20.39
CA LEU A 18 -9.24 7.50 -20.61
C LEU A 18 -9.39 9.00 -20.80
N ASP A 19 -9.85 9.33 -22.01
CA ASP A 19 -10.35 10.61 -22.51
C ASP A 19 -10.86 11.56 -21.43
N ASP A 20 -10.39 12.80 -21.48
CA ASP A 20 -10.73 13.92 -20.60
C ASP A 20 -12.23 14.26 -20.71
N SER A 21 -13.05 13.60 -19.91
CA SER A 21 -14.43 14.02 -19.69
C SER A 21 -14.74 14.05 -18.20
N GLU A 22 -14.55 15.24 -17.61
CA GLU A 22 -15.18 15.78 -16.40
C GLU A 22 -16.14 14.81 -15.69
N GLY A 23 -15.59 13.90 -14.89
CA GLY A 23 -16.36 12.90 -14.18
C GLY A 23 -15.59 12.45 -12.95
N PHE A 24 -15.86 13.10 -11.82
CA PHE A 24 -15.45 12.62 -10.50
C PHE A 24 -16.13 11.25 -10.31
N GLN A 25 -15.50 10.17 -10.79
CA GLN A 25 -15.94 8.82 -10.51
C GLN A 25 -15.75 8.65 -9.01
N THR A 26 -16.83 8.81 -8.25
CA THR A 26 -16.87 8.50 -6.84
C THR A 26 -16.41 7.06 -6.70
N LEU A 27 -15.14 6.86 -6.36
CA LEU A 27 -14.57 5.55 -6.09
C LEU A 27 -15.35 4.99 -4.91
N SER A 28 -16.37 4.20 -5.23
CA SER A 28 -17.18 3.57 -4.21
C SER A 28 -16.26 2.60 -3.46
N PRO A 29 -16.22 2.65 -2.12
CA PRO A 29 -15.37 1.76 -1.35
C PRO A 29 -15.70 0.33 -1.73
N ILE A 30 -14.68 -0.48 -1.97
CA ILE A 30 -14.88 -1.90 -2.27
C ILE A 30 -15.25 -2.58 -0.96
N ILE A 31 -16.55 -2.62 -0.66
CA ILE A 31 -17.11 -3.13 0.60
C ILE A 31 -16.59 -4.55 0.91
N GLY A 32 -16.35 -5.37 -0.11
CA GLY A 32 -15.86 -6.75 0.04
C GLY A 32 -14.47 -6.86 0.66
N TYR A 33 -13.54 -5.95 0.35
CA TYR A 33 -12.18 -6.00 0.91
C TYR A 33 -12.14 -5.73 2.41
N ALA A 34 -13.10 -4.95 2.93
CA ALA A 34 -13.21 -4.73 4.37
C ALA A 34 -13.71 -5.96 5.13
N GLN A 35 -14.32 -6.93 4.43
CA GLN A 35 -14.82 -8.18 5.01
C GLN A 35 -13.82 -9.34 4.93
N GLU A 36 -12.75 -9.19 4.15
CA GLU A 36 -11.71 -10.21 4.08
C GLU A 36 -10.82 -10.14 5.33
N PRO A 37 -10.48 -11.28 5.95
CA PRO A 37 -9.52 -11.32 7.03
C PRO A 37 -8.18 -10.73 6.56
N LEU A 38 -7.69 -9.71 7.25
CA LEU A 38 -6.38 -9.14 6.95
C LEU A 38 -5.30 -10.13 7.34
N LEU A 39 -4.42 -10.46 6.40
CA LEU A 39 -3.22 -11.23 6.69
C LEU A 39 -2.20 -10.37 7.44
N PRO A 40 -1.35 -10.96 8.30
CA PRO A 40 -0.17 -10.29 8.82
C PRO A 40 0.66 -9.72 7.67
N LEU A 41 1.20 -8.51 7.87
CA LEU A 41 1.97 -7.81 6.84
C LEU A 41 3.14 -8.64 6.29
N ALA A 42 3.83 -9.39 7.16
CA ALA A 42 4.91 -10.28 6.75
C ALA A 42 4.44 -11.37 5.78
N ASP A 43 3.27 -11.96 6.01
CA ASP A 43 2.72 -13.03 5.17
C ASP A 43 2.23 -12.47 3.83
N ALA A 44 1.61 -11.28 3.85
CA ALA A 44 1.21 -10.59 2.62
C ALA A 44 2.41 -10.19 1.75
N CYS A 45 3.56 -9.89 2.34
CA CYS A 45 4.78 -9.52 1.63
C CYS A 45 5.64 -10.71 1.20
N ALA A 46 5.42 -11.92 1.73
CA ALA A 46 6.23 -13.09 1.40
C ALA A 46 6.34 -13.38 -0.13
N PRO A 47 5.27 -13.26 -0.94
CA PRO A 47 5.36 -13.47 -2.38
C PRO A 47 6.20 -12.42 -3.13
N LEU A 48 6.53 -11.30 -2.48
CA LEU A 48 7.27 -10.18 -3.07
C LEU A 48 8.78 -10.26 -2.84
N VAL A 49 9.27 -11.27 -2.12
CA VAL A 49 10.69 -11.38 -1.71
C VAL A 49 11.67 -11.36 -2.87
N ASP A 50 11.29 -11.93 -4.02
CA ASP A 50 12.14 -11.99 -5.22
C ASP A 50 12.00 -10.75 -6.10
N ILE A 51 11.03 -9.87 -5.81
CA ILE A 51 10.71 -8.68 -6.61
C ILE A 51 11.23 -7.42 -5.91
N VAL A 52 11.05 -7.35 -4.59
CA VAL A 52 11.39 -6.17 -3.79
C VAL A 52 12.56 -6.51 -2.87
N TYR A 53 13.69 -5.89 -3.17
CA TYR A 53 14.89 -6.02 -2.36
C TYR A 53 14.62 -5.59 -0.92
N ASP A 54 15.05 -6.43 0.03
CA ASP A 54 14.99 -6.15 1.47
C ASP A 54 13.58 -5.87 2.03
N ILE A 55 12.55 -6.42 1.38
CA ILE A 55 11.14 -6.20 1.76
C ILE A 55 10.87 -6.47 3.25
N PHE A 56 11.51 -7.48 3.85
CA PHE A 56 11.30 -7.81 5.26
C PHE A 56 11.89 -6.79 6.23
N THR A 57 12.94 -6.06 5.84
CA THR A 57 13.43 -4.92 6.63
C THR A 57 12.40 -3.80 6.65
N TYR A 58 11.80 -3.47 5.50
CA TYR A 58 10.71 -2.49 5.44
C TYR A 58 9.47 -2.92 6.23
N VAL A 59 9.10 -4.20 6.16
CA VAL A 59 8.02 -4.77 6.97
C VAL A 59 8.32 -4.60 8.46
N THR A 60 9.55 -4.88 8.88
CA THR A 60 9.98 -4.71 10.28
C THR A 60 9.84 -3.26 10.72
N VAL A 61 10.38 -2.33 9.92
CA VAL A 61 10.27 -0.88 10.19
C VAL A 61 8.82 -0.44 10.28
N ALA A 62 7.96 -0.89 9.37
CA ALA A 62 6.54 -0.55 9.38
C ALA A 62 5.85 -1.05 10.65
N LEU A 63 6.09 -2.30 11.05
CA LEU A 63 5.51 -2.87 12.27
C LEU A 63 5.98 -2.16 13.54
N GLU A 64 7.23 -1.71 13.58
CA GLU A 64 7.79 -0.98 14.74
C GLU A 64 7.35 0.50 14.77
N SER A 65 7.20 1.11 13.60
CA SER A 65 6.95 2.56 13.46
C SER A 65 5.47 2.91 13.39
N THR A 66 4.60 1.98 12.98
CA THR A 66 3.17 2.20 12.93
C THR A 66 2.56 2.10 14.33
N PRO A 67 1.96 3.17 14.86
CA PRO A 67 1.25 3.12 16.13
C PRO A 67 0.12 2.09 16.08
N LYS A 68 -0.06 1.31 17.16
CA LYS A 68 -1.17 0.33 17.26
C LYS A 68 -2.55 0.96 17.17
N THR A 69 -2.64 2.26 17.44
CA THR A 69 -3.88 3.02 17.38
C THR A 69 -3.81 4.01 16.22
N PRO A 70 -4.74 3.96 15.28
CA PRO A 70 -4.92 4.98 14.26
C PRO A 70 -5.04 6.40 14.85
N ALA A 71 -4.48 7.39 14.15
CA ALA A 71 -4.44 8.79 14.60
C ALA A 71 -5.82 9.46 14.66
N ASP A 72 -6.81 8.90 13.98
CA ASP A 72 -8.21 9.35 13.95
C ASP A 72 -9.02 8.87 15.17
N GLY A 73 -8.40 8.18 16.12
CA GLY A 73 -9.07 7.65 17.31
C GLY A 73 -10.06 6.52 16.98
N ALA A 74 -10.12 6.07 15.73
CA ALA A 74 -10.80 4.84 15.36
C ALA A 74 -9.94 3.69 15.86
N CYS A 75 -10.21 3.21 17.08
CA CYS A 75 -9.73 1.90 17.47
C CYS A 75 -10.14 0.92 16.36
N LEU A 76 -9.17 0.17 15.82
CA LEU A 76 -9.48 -1.06 15.11
C LEU A 76 -10.18 -1.95 16.14
N TYR A 77 -11.52 -1.87 16.19
CA TYR A 77 -12.32 -2.81 16.95
C TYR A 77 -11.94 -4.20 16.46
N PRO A 78 -11.86 -5.20 17.36
CA PRO A 78 -11.62 -6.56 16.91
C PRO A 78 -12.74 -6.92 15.94
N ILE A 79 -12.38 -7.13 14.67
CA ILE A 79 -13.26 -7.79 13.71
C ILE A 79 -13.31 -9.24 14.20
N ILE A 80 -14.38 -9.56 14.92
CA ILE A 80 -14.71 -10.90 15.43
C ILE A 80 -15.21 -11.76 14.27
#